data_AF-A0A177LV41-F1
#
_entry.id   AF-A0A177LV41-F1
#
_cell.length_a   1.000
_cell.length_b   1.000
_cell.length_c   1.000
_cell.angle_alpha   90.00
_cell.angle_beta   90.00
_cell.angle_gamma   90.00
#
_symmetry.space_group_name_H-M   'P 1'
#
loop_
_entity.id
_entity.type
_entity.pdbx_description
1 polymer ?
#
loop_
_entity_poly.entity_id
_entity_poly.type
_entity_poly.pdbx_seq_one_letter_code
_entity_poly.pdbx_strand_id
1 'polypeptide(L)'
;MDDKSADDEEWVIWNGALGLVTTVVIQRVEASAGGRIAWLDEPFDMVGPFSFDELNTHGRIAYAACIVMSRQRWQDDQVELRRESLKIRRATEQRINEKFERLYGGQRRHQVNRKPLDERHHRQTLNLPIDGTLESSQIKTAFRRLAQKAHPDAGGSNEQFIRITEARNALLAHIS
;
A
#
# COMPACT_ATOMS: atom_id res chain seq x y z
N MET A 1 -8.98 30.34 24.69
CA MET A 1 -9.11 30.06 23.24
C MET A 1 -7.85 29.31 22.89
N ASP A 2 -7.92 28.00 23.06
CA ASP A 2 -6.78 27.10 22.95
C ASP A 2 -6.44 26.89 21.48
N ASP A 3 -5.35 27.53 21.06
CA ASP A 3 -4.64 27.30 19.81
C ASP A 3 -4.03 25.89 19.87
N LYS A 4 -4.85 24.87 19.60
CA LYS A 4 -4.37 23.51 19.40
C LYS A 4 -3.67 23.47 18.05
N SER A 5 -2.34 23.50 18.13
CA SER A 5 -1.39 23.04 17.12
C SER A 5 -2.02 22.00 16.18
N ALA A 6 -2.42 22.47 15.00
CA ALA A 6 -2.89 21.64 13.88
C ALA A 6 -1.81 20.68 13.34
N ASP A 7 -0.58 20.77 13.87
CA ASP A 7 0.59 19.97 13.49
C ASP A 7 0.54 18.51 13.98
N ASP A 8 -0.25 18.18 15.02
CA ASP A 8 -0.27 16.82 15.61
C ASP A 8 -1.55 16.03 15.30
N GLU A 9 -2.42 16.53 14.43
CA GLU A 9 -3.66 15.81 14.09
C GLU A 9 -3.35 14.59 13.19
N GLU A 10 -3.55 13.39 13.75
CA GLU A 10 -3.40 12.14 13.00
C GLU A 10 -4.60 11.85 12.10
N TRP A 11 -4.34 11.76 10.81
CA TRP A 11 -5.26 11.35 9.76
C TRP A 11 -5.10 9.87 9.43
N VAL A 12 -6.16 9.23 8.98
CA VAL A 12 -6.14 7.84 8.51
C VAL A 12 -5.94 7.82 7.00
N ILE A 13 -4.95 7.05 6.54
CA ILE A 13 -4.79 6.69 5.13
C ILE A 13 -5.37 5.28 4.93
N TRP A 14 -6.30 5.16 4.00
CA TRP A 14 -6.85 3.90 3.55
C TRP A 14 -6.54 3.67 2.07
N ASN A 15 -5.96 2.51 1.73
CA ASN A 15 -5.80 2.05 0.35
C ASN A 15 -6.60 0.77 0.14
N GLY A 16 -7.75 0.89 -0.53
CA GLY A 16 -8.66 -0.23 -0.78
C GLY A 16 -8.10 -1.27 -1.74
N ALA A 17 -7.22 -0.91 -2.66
CA ALA A 17 -6.60 -1.87 -3.57
C ALA A 17 -5.62 -2.80 -2.85
N LEU A 18 -4.86 -2.26 -1.90
CA LEU A 18 -3.88 -3.01 -1.11
C LEU A 18 -4.45 -3.55 0.21
N GLY A 19 -5.63 -3.07 0.64
CA GLY A 19 -6.19 -3.35 1.96
C GLY A 19 -5.35 -2.78 3.10
N LEU A 20 -4.60 -1.69 2.84
CA LEU A 20 -3.69 -1.06 3.78
C LEU A 20 -4.42 0.06 4.52
N VAL A 21 -4.34 0.06 5.85
CA VAL A 21 -4.76 1.16 6.72
C VAL A 21 -3.59 1.58 7.60
N THR A 22 -3.35 2.88 7.70
CA THR A 22 -2.32 3.44 8.59
C THR A 22 -2.70 4.87 9.00
N THR A 23 -2.02 5.43 9.99
CA THR A 23 -2.17 6.84 10.36
C THR A 23 -0.98 7.66 9.89
N VAL A 24 -1.21 8.94 9.70
CA VAL A 24 -0.21 9.90 9.19
C VAL A 24 -0.54 11.29 9.73
N VAL A 25 0.46 12.16 9.79
CA VAL A 25 0.26 13.59 10.06
C VAL A 25 0.44 14.38 8.76
N ILE A 26 -0.06 15.61 8.75
CA ILE A 26 0.15 16.52 7.63
C ILE A 26 1.45 17.27 7.89
N GLN A 27 2.46 17.05 7.05
CA GLN A 27 3.77 17.66 7.21
C GLN A 27 3.82 19.11 6.77
N ARG A 28 3.11 19.42 5.67
CA ARG A 28 3.15 20.75 5.07
C ARG A 28 1.81 21.14 4.50
N VAL A 29 1.41 22.39 4.74
CA VAL A 29 0.29 23.05 4.09
C VAL A 29 0.77 24.33 3.43
N GLU A 30 0.49 24.51 2.15
CA GLU A 30 0.81 25.72 1.40
C GLU A 30 -0.47 26.40 0.90
N ALA A 31 -0.46 27.73 0.88
CA ALA A 31 -1.54 28.50 0.27
C ALA A 31 -1.36 28.54 -1.25
N SER A 32 -2.42 28.21 -1.98
CA SER A 32 -2.49 28.28 -3.44
C SER A 32 -3.65 29.18 -3.87
N ALA A 33 -3.67 29.60 -5.13
CA ALA A 33 -4.72 30.45 -5.70
C ALA A 33 -6.13 29.85 -5.59
N GLY A 34 -6.23 28.53 -5.42
CA GLY A 34 -7.48 27.77 -5.25
C GLY A 34 -7.78 27.30 -3.82
N GLY A 35 -7.04 27.75 -2.81
CA GLY A 35 -7.17 27.32 -1.42
C GLY A 35 -5.89 26.71 -0.84
N ARG A 36 -5.98 26.04 0.31
CA ARG A 36 -4.85 25.40 0.96
C ARG A 36 -4.62 23.99 0.42
N ILE A 37 -3.40 23.69 0.02
CA ILE A 37 -2.96 22.35 -0.41
C ILE A 37 -2.05 21.73 0.65
N ALA A 38 -2.17 20.42 0.85
CA ALA A 38 -1.43 19.68 1.87
C ALA A 38 -0.60 18.53 1.28
N TRP A 39 0.48 18.21 1.98
CA TRP A 39 1.30 17.01 1.82
C TRP A 39 1.33 16.26 3.14
N LEU A 40 1.29 14.93 3.06
CA LEU A 40 1.43 14.06 4.23
C LEU A 40 2.90 14.00 4.66
N ASP A 41 3.14 13.50 5.87
CA ASP A 41 4.48 13.23 6.37
C ASP A 41 5.06 11.92 5.81
N GLU A 42 6.37 11.76 5.95
CA GLU A 42 7.07 10.53 5.58
C GLU A 42 6.40 9.30 6.23
N PRO A 43 6.27 8.17 5.50
CA PRO A 43 6.78 7.86 4.17
C PRO A 43 5.79 8.23 3.03
N PHE A 44 4.80 9.07 3.29
CA PHE A 44 3.71 9.41 2.38
C PHE A 44 3.78 10.85 1.87
N ASP A 45 4.91 11.53 1.99
CA ASP A 45 5.19 12.87 1.46
C ASP A 45 4.94 13.00 -0.05
N MET A 46 5.03 11.89 -0.79
CA MET A 46 4.63 11.75 -2.19
C MET A 46 3.10 11.76 -2.44
N VAL A 47 2.29 11.58 -1.40
CA VAL A 47 0.82 11.56 -1.46
C VAL A 47 0.32 12.98 -1.25
N GLY A 48 0.44 13.77 -2.31
CA GLY A 48 0.05 15.17 -2.41
C GLY A 48 0.60 15.77 -3.70
N PRO A 49 0.24 17.03 -4.04
CA PRO A 49 -0.65 17.91 -3.29
C PRO A 49 -2.13 17.52 -3.42
N PHE A 50 -2.89 17.58 -2.31
CA PHE A 50 -4.36 17.49 -2.30
C PHE A 50 -4.97 18.68 -1.53
N SER A 51 -6.28 18.92 -1.69
CA SER A 51 -6.95 20.05 -1.04
C SER A 51 -7.12 19.81 0.47
N PHE A 52 -6.45 20.62 1.28
CA PHE A 52 -6.57 20.60 2.74
C PHE A 52 -7.93 21.13 3.19
N ASP A 53 -8.47 22.13 2.48
CA ASP A 53 -9.78 22.71 2.81
C ASP A 53 -10.91 21.69 2.58
N GLU A 54 -10.84 20.91 1.51
CA GLU A 54 -11.80 19.84 1.23
C GLU A 54 -11.71 18.72 2.27
N LEU A 55 -10.49 18.32 2.64
CA LEU A 55 -10.26 17.32 3.69
C LEU A 55 -10.87 17.75 5.02
N ASN A 56 -10.65 19.00 5.44
CA ASN A 56 -11.25 19.53 6.67
C ASN A 56 -12.78 19.64 6.60
N THR A 57 -13.31 20.05 5.45
CA THR A 57 -14.75 20.27 5.28
C THR A 57 -15.54 18.95 5.28
N HIS A 58 -15.05 17.94 4.58
CA HIS A 58 -15.75 16.65 4.44
C HIS A 58 -15.28 15.59 5.46
N GLY A 59 -14.14 15.83 6.10
CA GLY A 59 -13.43 14.86 6.92
C GLY A 59 -12.80 13.73 6.12
N ARG A 60 -12.80 13.81 4.78
CA ARG A 60 -12.18 12.82 3.87
C ARG A 60 -11.88 13.43 2.51
N ILE A 61 -10.86 12.90 1.85
CA ILE A 61 -10.51 13.22 0.46
C ILE A 61 -9.94 11.97 -0.22
N ALA A 62 -10.34 11.73 -1.46
CA ALA A 62 -9.74 10.69 -2.28
C ALA A 62 -8.56 11.27 -3.07
N TYR A 63 -7.41 10.60 -3.03
CA TYR A 63 -6.22 10.97 -3.80
C TYR A 63 -5.51 9.73 -4.31
N ALA A 64 -5.34 9.65 -5.63
CA ALA A 64 -4.83 8.48 -6.33
C ALA A 64 -5.57 7.19 -5.90
N ALA A 65 -4.85 6.16 -5.44
CA ALA A 65 -5.42 4.90 -4.95
C ALA A 65 -5.78 4.92 -3.45
N CYS A 66 -5.61 6.06 -2.79
CA CYS A 66 -5.78 6.21 -1.35
C CYS A 66 -6.94 7.15 -1.03
N ILE A 67 -7.50 6.98 0.16
CA ILE A 67 -8.44 7.92 0.77
C ILE A 67 -7.81 8.36 2.09
N VAL A 68 -7.64 9.67 2.26
CA VAL A 68 -7.22 10.28 3.53
C VAL A 68 -8.47 10.75 4.24
N MET A 69 -8.62 10.45 5.53
CA MET A 69 -9.82 10.77 6.28
C MET A 69 -9.53 10.97 7.76
N SER A 70 -10.41 11.71 8.44
CA SER A 70 -10.33 11.84 9.89
C SER A 70 -10.58 10.50 10.56
N ARG A 71 -10.08 10.32 11.79
CA ARG A 71 -10.34 9.10 12.57
C ARG A 71 -11.83 8.83 12.75
N GLN A 72 -12.65 9.88 12.91
CA GLN A 72 -14.10 9.75 13.01
C GLN A 72 -14.69 9.16 11.73
N ARG A 73 -14.34 9.72 10.56
CA ARG A 73 -14.82 9.21 9.26
C ARG A 73 -14.40 7.77 9.02
N TRP A 74 -13.17 7.42 9.42
CA TRP A 74 -12.73 6.03 9.34
C TRP A 74 -13.61 5.10 10.20
N GLN A 75 -13.93 5.48 11.44
CA GLN A 75 -14.77 4.64 12.30
C GLN A 75 -16.15 4.38 11.69
N ASP A 76 -16.73 5.41 11.07
CA ASP A 76 -18.04 5.35 10.42
C ASP A 76 -18.00 4.48 9.14
N ASP A 77 -16.97 4.66 8.30
CA ASP A 77 -16.93 4.09 6.94
C ASP A 77 -16.18 2.75 6.84
N GLN A 78 -15.40 2.34 7.86
CA GLN A 78 -14.45 1.21 7.77
C GLN A 78 -15.07 -0.12 7.31
N VAL A 79 -16.32 -0.40 7.67
CA VAL A 79 -16.98 -1.68 7.36
C VAL A 79 -17.27 -1.77 5.87
N GLU A 80 -17.85 -0.71 5.30
CA GLU A 80 -18.15 -0.65 3.87
C GLU A 80 -16.87 -0.61 3.04
N LEU A 81 -15.91 0.24 3.43
CA LEU A 81 -14.61 0.35 2.75
C LEU A 81 -13.87 -0.98 2.68
N ARG A 82 -13.87 -1.76 3.77
CA ARG A 82 -13.27 -3.11 3.77
C ARG A 82 -14.04 -4.08 2.89
N ARG A 83 -15.38 -4.02 2.87
CA ARG A 83 -16.20 -4.87 2.02
C ARG A 83 -15.95 -4.59 0.53
N GLU A 84 -15.82 -3.34 0.15
CA GLU A 84 -15.48 -2.93 -1.21
C GLU A 84 -14.08 -3.35 -1.60
N SER A 85 -13.08 -3.14 -0.73
CA SER A 85 -11.71 -3.61 -0.94
C SER A 85 -11.65 -5.12 -1.20
N LEU A 86 -12.39 -5.92 -0.43
CA LEU A 86 -12.47 -7.36 -0.65
C LEU A 86 -13.04 -7.72 -2.03
N LYS A 87 -14.04 -6.98 -2.52
CA LYS A 87 -14.59 -7.20 -3.88
C LYS A 87 -13.55 -6.85 -4.95
N ILE A 88 -12.87 -5.72 -4.81
CA ILE A 88 -11.83 -5.26 -5.75
C ILE A 88 -10.68 -6.26 -5.81
N ARG A 89 -10.22 -6.73 -4.65
CA ARG A 89 -9.13 -7.71 -4.55
C ARG A 89 -9.51 -9.05 -5.16
N ARG A 90 -10.72 -9.56 -4.87
CA ARG A 90 -11.23 -10.79 -5.50
C ARG A 90 -11.34 -10.67 -7.02
N ALA A 91 -11.87 -9.57 -7.53
CA ALA A 91 -11.99 -9.36 -8.97
C ALA A 91 -10.62 -9.25 -9.66
N THR A 92 -9.64 -8.65 -8.98
CA THR A 92 -8.26 -8.55 -9.48
C THR A 92 -7.57 -9.91 -9.48
N GLU A 93 -7.68 -10.67 -8.39
CA GLU A 93 -7.19 -12.05 -8.29
C GLU A 93 -7.79 -12.94 -9.38
N GLN A 94 -9.10 -12.84 -9.61
CA GLN A 94 -9.79 -13.58 -10.69
C GLN A 94 -9.23 -13.24 -12.07
N ARG A 95 -9.06 -11.95 -12.40
CA ARG A 95 -8.47 -11.54 -13.68
C ARG A 95 -7.04 -12.01 -13.86
N ILE A 96 -6.23 -12.00 -12.80
CA ILE A 96 -4.87 -12.51 -12.82
C ILE A 96 -4.88 -14.02 -13.04
N ASN A 97 -5.71 -14.76 -12.31
CA ASN A 97 -5.86 -16.21 -12.46
C ASN A 97 -6.33 -16.58 -13.88
N GLU A 98 -7.35 -15.90 -14.40
CA GLU A 98 -7.83 -16.12 -15.77
C GLU A 98 -6.75 -15.82 -16.82
N LYS A 99 -5.99 -14.72 -16.66
CA LYS A 99 -4.88 -14.37 -17.56
C LYS A 99 -3.76 -15.43 -17.46
N PHE A 100 -3.49 -15.92 -16.27
CA PHE A 100 -2.51 -16.98 -16.03
C PHE A 100 -2.96 -18.31 -16.66
N GLU A 101 -4.22 -18.72 -16.47
CA GLU A 101 -4.82 -19.90 -17.12
C GLU A 101 -4.79 -19.79 -18.64
N ARG A 102 -5.09 -18.62 -19.21
CA ARG A 102 -5.01 -18.40 -20.67
C ARG A 102 -3.59 -18.49 -21.21
N LEU A 103 -2.60 -17.98 -20.47
CA LEU A 103 -1.20 -17.93 -20.91
C LEU A 103 -0.43 -19.23 -20.64
N TYR A 104 -0.79 -19.97 -19.59
CA TYR A 104 -0.02 -21.12 -19.09
C TYR A 104 -0.83 -22.43 -18.97
N GLY A 105 -2.15 -22.40 -19.21
CA GLY A 105 -3.08 -23.54 -19.00
C GLY A 105 -2.92 -24.74 -19.94
N GLY A 106 -1.99 -24.70 -20.90
CA GLY A 106 -1.65 -25.84 -21.77
C GLY A 106 -0.56 -26.75 -21.20
N GLN A 107 0.24 -26.30 -20.23
CA GLN A 107 1.34 -27.09 -19.67
C GLN A 107 1.09 -27.40 -18.19
N ARG A 108 0.64 -28.63 -17.99
CA ARG A 108 0.61 -29.41 -16.73
C ARG A 108 -0.64 -29.25 -15.86
N ARG A 109 -1.53 -30.22 -16.05
CA ARG A 109 -2.30 -30.92 -15.00
C ARG A 109 -1.40 -31.60 -13.92
N HIS A 110 -0.27 -31.01 -13.54
CA HIS A 110 0.47 -31.45 -12.37
C HIS A 110 0.00 -30.65 -11.19
N GLN A 111 -0.85 -31.28 -10.38
CA GLN A 111 -0.87 -31.14 -8.93
C GLN A 111 -0.69 -29.71 -8.43
N VAL A 112 -1.81 -29.05 -8.12
CA VAL A 112 -1.87 -28.00 -7.09
C VAL A 112 -1.60 -28.67 -5.74
N ASN A 113 -0.41 -29.23 -5.59
CA ASN A 113 0.20 -29.51 -4.32
C ASN A 113 0.60 -28.12 -3.83
N ARG A 114 -0.01 -27.66 -2.73
CA ARG A 114 0.44 -26.48 -1.99
C ARG A 114 1.89 -26.71 -1.57
N LYS A 115 2.83 -26.50 -2.50
CA LYS A 115 4.24 -26.53 -2.19
C LYS A 115 4.52 -25.40 -1.20
N PRO A 116 5.40 -25.61 -0.22
CA PRO A 116 5.83 -24.55 0.67
C PRO A 116 6.24 -23.35 -0.20
N LEU A 117 5.66 -22.18 0.08
CA LEU A 117 6.08 -20.92 -0.51
C LEU A 117 7.60 -20.84 -0.38
N ASP A 118 8.30 -20.84 -1.52
CA ASP A 118 9.74 -21.02 -1.56
C ASP A 118 10.38 -19.76 -0.98
N GLU A 119 10.67 -19.77 0.32
CA GLU A 119 11.22 -18.67 1.09
C GLU A 119 12.45 -18.06 0.40
N ARG A 120 13.24 -18.91 -0.26
CA ARG A 120 14.41 -18.51 -1.07
C ARG A 120 14.04 -17.61 -2.24
N HIS A 121 12.92 -17.89 -2.92
CA HIS A 121 12.45 -17.07 -4.02
C HIS A 121 11.98 -15.68 -3.55
N HIS A 122 11.32 -15.61 -2.39
CA HIS A 122 10.91 -14.33 -1.80
C HIS A 122 12.12 -13.53 -1.28
N ARG A 123 13.12 -14.20 -0.68
CA ARG A 123 14.40 -13.58 -0.30
C ARG A 123 15.09 -13.00 -1.53
N GLN A 124 15.21 -13.75 -2.62
CA GLN A 124 15.80 -13.26 -3.88
C GLN A 124 15.02 -12.09 -4.47
N THR A 125 13.68 -12.13 -4.47
CA THR A 125 12.83 -11.05 -4.98
C THR A 125 13.04 -9.75 -4.22
N LEU A 126 13.35 -9.81 -2.92
CA LEU A 126 13.70 -8.66 -2.11
C LEU A 126 15.20 -8.35 -2.06
N ASN A 127 16.05 -9.04 -2.83
CA ASN A 127 17.51 -8.95 -2.70
C ASN A 127 18.01 -9.13 -1.25
N LEU A 128 17.37 -10.06 -0.51
CA LEU A 128 17.74 -10.44 0.85
C LEU A 128 18.65 -11.68 0.83
N PRO A 129 19.46 -11.89 1.88
CA PRO A 129 20.30 -13.08 2.01
C PRO A 129 19.47 -14.37 1.89
N ILE A 130 19.90 -15.26 0.98
CA ILE A 130 19.20 -16.53 0.69
C ILE A 130 19.21 -17.45 1.91
N ASP A 131 20.27 -17.39 2.71
CA ASP A 131 20.44 -18.20 3.92
C ASP A 131 20.70 -17.27 5.13
N GLY A 132 20.44 -17.77 6.34
CA GLY A 132 20.58 -17.04 7.60
C GLY A 132 19.27 -16.55 8.20
N THR A 133 19.33 -16.09 9.46
CA THR A 133 18.19 -15.52 10.19
C THR A 133 17.78 -14.20 9.56
N LEU A 134 16.53 -14.10 9.14
CA LEU A 134 15.97 -12.88 8.59
C LEU A 134 15.19 -12.14 9.67
N GLU A 135 15.47 -10.86 9.86
CA GLU A 135 14.66 -10.02 10.73
C GLU A 135 13.60 -9.25 9.95
N SER A 136 12.45 -9.02 10.59
CA SER A 136 11.37 -8.17 10.06
C SER A 136 11.85 -6.77 9.66
N SER A 137 12.87 -6.23 10.34
CA SER A 137 13.53 -4.95 10.06
C SER A 137 14.25 -4.95 8.69
N GLN A 138 14.91 -6.05 8.34
CA GLN A 138 15.64 -6.24 7.09
C GLN A 138 14.68 -6.37 5.90
N ILE A 139 13.58 -7.11 6.08
CA ILE A 139 12.54 -7.26 5.05
C ILE A 139 11.92 -5.90 4.71
N LYS A 140 11.54 -5.13 5.72
CA LYS A 140 10.93 -3.79 5.54
C LYS A 140 11.89 -2.82 4.85
N THR A 141 13.18 -2.88 5.20
CA THR A 141 14.22 -2.03 4.58
C THR A 141 14.46 -2.37 3.12
N ALA A 142 14.55 -3.67 2.80
CA ALA A 142 14.75 -4.15 1.44
C ALA A 142 13.55 -3.84 0.54
N PHE A 143 12.34 -4.05 1.06
CA PHE A 143 11.10 -3.66 0.38
C PHE A 143 11.08 -2.16 0.05
N ARG A 144 11.40 -1.29 1.01
CA ARG A 144 11.41 0.18 0.79
C ARG A 144 12.34 0.58 -0.36
N ARG A 145 13.55 0.03 -0.38
CA ARG A 145 14.53 0.30 -1.45
C ARG A 145 14.04 -0.13 -2.83
N LEU A 146 13.36 -1.27 -2.91
CA LEU A 146 12.84 -1.79 -4.17
C LEU A 146 11.55 -1.12 -4.61
N ALA A 147 10.69 -0.74 -3.66
CA ALA A 147 9.47 0.01 -3.92
C ALA A 147 9.77 1.38 -4.54
N GLN A 148 10.78 2.09 -4.04
CA GLN A 148 11.26 3.35 -4.62
C GLN A 148 11.77 3.18 -6.06
N LYS A 149 12.39 2.04 -6.39
CA LYS A 149 12.88 1.74 -7.75
C LYS A 149 11.80 1.20 -8.69
N ALA A 150 10.80 0.53 -8.16
CA ALA A 150 9.64 0.04 -8.92
C ALA A 150 8.62 1.16 -9.20
N HIS A 151 8.91 2.40 -8.78
CA HIS A 151 8.11 3.57 -9.06
C HIS A 151 8.06 3.89 -10.57
N PRO A 152 6.89 4.16 -11.16
CA PRO A 152 6.77 4.46 -12.59
C PRO A 152 7.58 5.69 -13.02
N ASP A 153 7.72 6.71 -12.15
CA ASP A 153 8.57 7.89 -12.45
C ASP A 153 10.07 7.58 -12.42
N ALA A 154 10.48 6.47 -11.80
CA ALA A 154 11.84 5.96 -11.82
C ALA A 154 12.06 4.89 -12.93
N GLY A 155 11.06 4.66 -13.79
CA GLY A 155 11.09 3.64 -14.84
C GLY A 155 10.70 2.23 -14.38
N GLY A 156 10.12 2.10 -13.19
CA GLY A 156 9.68 0.82 -12.63
C GLY A 156 8.33 0.34 -13.14
N SER A 157 8.12 -0.98 -13.16
CA SER A 157 6.86 -1.57 -13.61
C SER A 157 5.94 -1.92 -12.45
N ASN A 158 4.63 -1.74 -12.67
CA ASN A 158 3.60 -2.11 -11.70
C ASN A 158 3.68 -3.61 -11.35
N GLU A 159 4.06 -4.47 -12.31
CA GLU A 159 4.31 -5.89 -12.08
C GLU A 159 5.49 -6.14 -11.12
N GLN A 160 6.55 -5.33 -11.20
CA GLN A 160 7.70 -5.44 -10.31
C GLN A 160 7.33 -5.00 -8.89
N PHE A 161 6.50 -3.98 -8.74
CA PHE A 161 5.96 -3.55 -7.44
C PHE A 161 5.08 -4.64 -6.81
N ILE A 162 4.26 -5.33 -7.61
CA ILE A 162 3.44 -6.47 -7.15
C ILE A 162 4.35 -7.60 -6.62
N ARG A 163 5.37 -8.01 -7.39
CA ARG A 163 6.27 -9.10 -7.00
C ARG A 163 7.01 -8.84 -5.69
N ILE A 164 7.54 -7.63 -5.50
CA ILE A 164 8.25 -7.29 -4.25
C ILE A 164 7.30 -7.18 -3.04
N THR A 165 6.05 -6.80 -3.27
CA THR A 165 5.02 -6.73 -2.22
C THR A 165 4.60 -8.14 -1.76
N GLU A 166 4.38 -9.05 -2.71
CA GLU A 166 4.09 -10.47 -2.41
C GLU A 166 5.22 -11.11 -1.61
N ALA A 167 6.48 -10.88 -2.02
CA ALA A 167 7.65 -11.40 -1.33
C ALA A 167 7.79 -10.89 0.11
N ARG A 168 7.50 -9.60 0.35
CA ARG A 168 7.49 -9.02 1.70
C ARG A 168 6.48 -9.70 2.61
N ASN A 169 5.24 -9.85 2.13
CA ASN A 169 4.15 -10.41 2.94
C ASN A 169 4.40 -11.88 3.27
N ALA A 170 4.88 -12.66 2.30
CA ALA A 170 5.21 -14.06 2.52
C ALA A 170 6.33 -14.24 3.57
N LEU A 171 7.36 -13.40 3.54
CA LEU A 171 8.46 -13.47 4.51
C LEU A 171 8.05 -13.00 5.91
N LEU A 172 7.24 -11.94 6.01
CA LEU A 172 6.73 -11.48 7.31
C LEU A 172 5.78 -12.50 7.96
N ALA A 173 4.99 -13.22 7.15
CA ALA A 173 4.13 -14.30 7.65
C ALA A 173 4.92 -15.54 8.09
N HIS A 174 6.18 -15.69 7.67
CA HIS A 174 7.04 -16.80 8.05
C HIS A 174 7.85 -16.54 9.33
N ILE A 175 8.08 -15.27 9.67
CA ILE A 175 8.86 -14.84 10.86
C ILE A 175 7.96 -14.50 12.05
N SER A 176 6.65 -14.35 11.83
CA SER A 176 5.65 -14.10 12.86
C SER A 176 5.18 -15.39 13.54
#